data_AF-A0A965ADD8-F1
#
_entry.id   AF-A0A965ADD8-F1
#
_cell.length_a   1.000
_cell.length_b   1.000
_cell.length_c   1.000
_cell.angle_alpha   90.00
_cell.angle_beta   90.00
_cell.angle_gamma   90.00
#
_symmetry.space_group_name_H-M   'P 1'
#
loop_
_entity.id
_entity.type
_entity.pdbx_description
1 polymer ?
#
loop_
_entity_poly.entity_id
_entity_poly.type
_entity_poly.pdbx_seq_one_letter_code
_entity_poly.pdbx_strand_id
1 'polypeptide(L)'
;MWKPNLKFILTTFLAVFIPIVFAFIVVAIFQSLEWGTSKWFIFSTKSVLVSGGPFLLGLGSQSWLIFSLNIFTTGFFFALVNSFLAAGEEVAWRGLFQGLLIERLGVWKGILLLGFIWSMWHLPMQLFGYNYPENPVLGSLIISPLIMIGYSFFMGWLTLHSKSFIPAAIAHGAGNGIQEGIISQLDLSTPELHLYLIRMLTSLTIGLIFMYFLIRGKSK
;
A
#
# COMPACT_ATOMS: atom_id res chain seq x y z
N MET A 1 1.65 14.94 26.28
CA MET A 1 0.42 14.34 25.71
C MET A 1 0.43 14.52 24.21
N TRP A 2 0.36 13.44 23.45
CA TRP A 2 0.20 13.48 21.99
C TRP A 2 -1.09 14.23 21.64
N LYS A 3 -1.04 15.17 20.70
CA LYS A 3 -2.21 15.91 20.22
C LYS A 3 -2.28 15.77 18.69
N PRO A 4 -3.43 15.36 18.13
CA PRO A 4 -3.60 15.37 16.69
C PRO A 4 -3.44 16.80 16.18
N ASN A 5 -2.51 16.99 15.26
CA ASN A 5 -2.25 18.26 14.58
C ASN A 5 -2.53 18.09 13.08
N LEU A 6 -2.50 19.19 12.34
CA LEU A 6 -2.79 19.15 10.90
C LEU A 6 -1.88 18.16 10.15
N LYS A 7 -0.60 18.04 10.52
CA LYS A 7 0.31 17.07 9.89
C LYS A 7 -0.17 15.65 10.11
N PHE A 8 -0.56 15.30 11.34
CA PHE A 8 -1.11 13.99 11.65
C PHE A 8 -2.36 13.68 10.83
N ILE A 9 -3.32 14.62 10.76
CA ILE A 9 -4.56 14.46 9.99
C ILE A 9 -4.25 14.23 8.51
N LEU A 10 -3.38 15.06 7.92
CA LEU A 10 -2.99 14.94 6.52
C LEU A 10 -2.28 13.61 6.23
N THR A 11 -1.36 13.19 7.09
CA THR A 11 -0.69 11.89 6.93
C THR A 11 -1.66 10.73 7.06
N THR A 12 -2.65 10.79 7.96
CA THR A 12 -3.67 9.75 8.10
C THR A 12 -4.59 9.68 6.90
N PHE A 13 -4.95 10.81 6.31
CA PHE A 13 -5.69 10.83 5.05
C PHE A 13 -4.87 10.16 3.92
N LEU A 14 -3.60 10.55 3.76
CA LEU A 14 -2.71 9.98 2.76
C LEU A 14 -2.46 8.48 2.98
N ALA A 15 -2.41 8.05 4.25
CA ALA A 15 -2.25 6.65 4.63
C ALA A 15 -3.36 5.75 4.06
N VAL A 16 -4.58 6.27 3.94
CA VAL A 16 -5.71 5.53 3.33
C VAL A 16 -5.80 5.79 1.83
N PHE A 17 -5.63 7.04 1.41
CA PHE A 17 -5.82 7.46 0.02
C PHE A 17 -4.80 6.83 -0.93
N ILE A 18 -3.52 6.79 -0.57
CA ILE A 18 -2.46 6.29 -1.45
C ILE A 18 -2.61 4.79 -1.76
N PRO A 19 -2.87 3.88 -0.79
CA PRO A 19 -3.16 2.47 -1.08
C PRO A 19 -4.41 2.27 -1.95
N ILE A 20 -5.46 3.08 -1.78
CA ILE A 20 -6.64 3.02 -2.66
C ILE A 20 -6.25 3.38 -4.09
N VAL A 21 -5.54 4.49 -4.29
CA VAL A 21 -5.08 4.93 -5.61
C VAL A 21 -4.15 3.88 -6.23
N PHE A 22 -3.25 3.29 -5.44
CA PHE A 22 -2.40 2.19 -5.87
C PHE A 22 -3.24 1.06 -6.50
N ALA A 23 -4.26 0.58 -5.79
CA ALA A 23 -5.09 -0.52 -6.27
C ALA A 23 -5.76 -0.18 -7.61
N PHE A 24 -6.33 1.02 -7.73
CA PHE A 24 -6.98 1.43 -8.98
C PHE A 24 -6.01 1.71 -10.12
N ILE A 25 -4.76 2.12 -9.86
CA ILE A 25 -3.72 2.18 -10.89
C ILE A 25 -3.46 0.77 -11.45
N VAL A 26 -3.32 -0.23 -10.58
CA VAL A 26 -3.11 -1.62 -11.01
C VAL A 26 -4.31 -2.12 -11.81
N VAL A 27 -5.53 -1.93 -11.32
CA VAL A 27 -6.76 -2.32 -12.03
C VAL A 27 -6.86 -1.63 -13.40
N ALA A 28 -6.58 -0.33 -13.47
CA ALA A 28 -6.64 0.43 -14.71
C ALA A 28 -5.62 -0.07 -15.74
N ILE A 29 -4.39 -0.35 -15.32
CA ILE A 29 -3.35 -0.92 -16.20
C ILE A 29 -3.82 -2.27 -16.74
N PHE A 30 -4.27 -3.18 -15.86
CA PHE A 30 -4.70 -4.53 -16.26
C PHE A 30 -5.86 -4.51 -17.23
N GLN A 31 -6.87 -3.67 -16.99
CA GLN A 31 -8.00 -3.53 -17.90
C GLN A 31 -7.60 -2.89 -19.24
N SER A 32 -6.74 -1.86 -19.22
CA SER A 32 -6.27 -1.17 -20.43
C SER A 32 -5.43 -2.05 -21.36
N LEU A 33 -4.69 -3.00 -20.79
CA LEU A 33 -3.84 -3.94 -21.53
C LEU A 33 -4.55 -5.26 -21.84
N GLU A 34 -5.82 -5.40 -21.47
CA GLU A 34 -6.60 -6.63 -21.60
C GLU A 34 -5.96 -7.84 -20.88
N TRP A 35 -5.14 -7.57 -19.85
CA TRP A 35 -4.44 -8.57 -19.03
C TRP A 35 -5.28 -9.12 -17.88
N GLY A 36 -6.44 -8.51 -17.63
CA GLY A 36 -7.42 -9.00 -16.70
C GLY A 36 -8.60 -8.06 -16.55
N THR A 37 -9.67 -8.57 -15.94
CA THR A 37 -10.89 -7.79 -15.67
C THR A 37 -11.21 -7.79 -14.17
N SER A 38 -11.77 -6.69 -13.67
CA SER A 38 -12.22 -6.67 -12.27
C SER A 38 -13.50 -7.49 -12.10
N LYS A 39 -13.52 -8.39 -11.13
CA LYS A 39 -14.73 -9.15 -10.74
C LYS A 39 -15.77 -8.28 -10.04
N TRP A 40 -15.34 -7.18 -9.41
CA TRP A 40 -16.22 -6.31 -8.65
C TRP A 40 -16.69 -5.07 -9.39
N PHE A 41 -15.93 -4.58 -10.36
CA PHE A 41 -16.19 -3.28 -10.97
C PHE A 41 -16.30 -3.35 -12.49
N ILE A 42 -17.40 -2.82 -13.02
CA ILE A 42 -17.54 -2.52 -14.45
C ILE A 42 -17.62 -1.01 -14.61
N PHE A 43 -16.59 -0.45 -15.24
CA PHE A 43 -16.47 0.99 -15.44
C PHE A 43 -17.16 1.42 -16.73
N SER A 44 -17.95 2.49 -16.65
CA SER A 44 -18.56 3.14 -17.81
C SER A 44 -18.29 4.64 -17.75
N THR A 45 -18.64 5.36 -18.82
CA THR A 45 -18.44 6.82 -18.88
C THR A 45 -19.22 7.59 -17.81
N LYS A 46 -20.40 7.11 -17.41
CA LYS A 46 -21.30 7.81 -16.48
C LYS A 46 -21.35 7.22 -15.08
N SER A 47 -21.06 5.94 -14.94
CA SER A 47 -21.20 5.20 -13.67
C SER A 47 -20.23 4.03 -13.57
N VAL A 48 -20.14 3.47 -12.37
CA VAL A 48 -19.45 2.21 -12.09
C VAL A 48 -20.49 1.24 -11.55
N LEU A 49 -20.61 0.07 -12.15
CA LEU A 49 -21.37 -1.04 -11.57
C LEU A 49 -20.49 -1.74 -10.55
N VAL A 50 -20.93 -1.74 -9.30
CA VAL A 50 -20.31 -2.51 -8.20
C VAL A 50 -21.06 -3.83 -8.04
N SER A 51 -20.49 -4.92 -8.52
CA SER A 51 -21.15 -6.22 -8.63
C SER A 51 -20.93 -7.15 -7.43
N GLY A 52 -19.93 -6.88 -6.60
CA GLY A 52 -19.59 -7.70 -5.43
C GLY A 52 -18.65 -6.98 -4.48
N GLY A 53 -18.24 -7.66 -3.41
CA GLY A 53 -17.34 -7.13 -2.38
C GLY A 53 -18.06 -6.47 -1.18
N PRO A 54 -17.34 -6.23 -0.07
CA PRO A 54 -17.91 -5.75 1.19
C PRO A 54 -18.05 -4.21 1.22
N PHE A 55 -18.64 -3.63 0.18
CA PHE A 55 -18.76 -2.17 0.03
C PHE A 55 -19.88 -1.58 0.89
N LEU A 56 -19.52 -0.64 1.78
CA LEU A 56 -20.41 -0.13 2.83
C LEU A 56 -21.59 0.70 2.31
N LEU A 57 -21.47 1.35 1.15
CA LEU A 57 -22.58 2.06 0.51
C LEU A 57 -23.36 1.17 -0.48
N GLY A 58 -23.14 -0.15 -0.41
CA GLY A 58 -23.88 -1.15 -1.17
C GLY A 58 -23.31 -1.44 -2.56
N LEU A 59 -24.04 -2.30 -3.26
CA LEU A 59 -23.78 -2.77 -4.62
C LEU A 59 -24.70 -2.05 -5.62
N GLY A 60 -24.47 -2.25 -6.91
CA GLY A 60 -25.28 -1.70 -8.01
C GLY A 60 -24.59 -0.59 -8.78
N SER A 61 -25.34 0.05 -9.69
CA SER A 61 -24.83 1.13 -10.53
C SER A 61 -24.71 2.41 -9.72
N GLN A 62 -23.48 2.92 -9.57
CA GLN A 62 -23.16 4.09 -8.78
C GLN A 62 -22.61 5.19 -9.68
N SER A 63 -23.06 6.44 -9.50
CA SER A 63 -22.38 7.57 -10.12
C SER A 63 -20.93 7.64 -9.60
N TRP A 64 -20.03 8.28 -10.36
CA TRP A 64 -18.64 8.44 -9.94
C TRP A 64 -18.47 9.05 -8.54
N LEU A 65 -19.37 9.95 -8.14
CA LEU A 65 -19.37 10.53 -6.81
C LEU A 65 -19.70 9.48 -5.73
N ILE A 66 -20.80 8.74 -5.90
CA ILE A 66 -21.21 7.69 -4.94
C ILE A 66 -20.18 6.57 -4.89
N PHE A 67 -19.63 6.17 -6.04
CA PHE A 67 -18.56 5.20 -6.12
C PHE A 67 -17.32 5.65 -5.32
N SER A 68 -16.87 6.88 -5.54
CA SER A 68 -15.70 7.43 -4.82
C SER A 68 -15.92 7.49 -3.32
N LEU A 69 -17.12 7.89 -2.88
CA LEU A 69 -17.50 7.87 -1.46
C LEU A 69 -17.53 6.44 -0.92
N ASN A 70 -18.07 5.49 -1.69
CA ASN A 70 -18.16 4.09 -1.30
C ASN A 70 -16.78 3.48 -1.09
N ILE A 71 -15.88 3.69 -2.05
CA ILE A 71 -14.49 3.24 -1.99
C ILE A 71 -13.77 3.89 -0.80
N PHE A 72 -13.89 5.20 -0.61
CA PHE A 72 -13.18 5.89 0.45
C PHE A 72 -13.69 5.50 1.84
N THR A 73 -15.02 5.47 2.05
CA THR A 73 -15.63 5.09 3.32
C THR A 73 -15.32 3.63 3.67
N THR A 74 -15.46 2.73 2.70
CA THR A 74 -15.12 1.30 2.87
C THR A 74 -13.62 1.15 3.13
N GLY A 75 -12.77 1.79 2.33
CA GLY A 75 -11.33 1.71 2.47
C GLY A 75 -10.82 2.26 3.80
N PHE A 76 -11.40 3.36 4.27
CA PHE A 76 -11.09 3.91 5.60
C PHE A 76 -11.48 2.94 6.72
N PHE A 77 -12.66 2.33 6.64
CA PHE A 77 -13.10 1.33 7.62
C PHE A 77 -12.15 0.13 7.67
N PHE A 78 -11.84 -0.48 6.50
CA PHE A 78 -10.91 -1.60 6.45
C PHE A 78 -9.49 -1.24 6.88
N ALA A 79 -9.03 -0.03 6.55
CA ALA A 79 -7.73 0.46 7.00
C ALA A 79 -7.65 0.52 8.53
N LEU A 80 -8.69 1.04 9.19
CA LEU A 80 -8.74 1.09 10.65
C LEU A 80 -8.75 -0.31 11.28
N VAL A 81 -9.61 -1.21 10.79
CA VAL A 81 -9.70 -2.58 11.32
C VAL A 81 -8.37 -3.31 11.19
N ASN A 82 -7.75 -3.27 10.01
CA ASN A 82 -6.47 -3.94 9.77
C ASN A 82 -5.29 -3.23 10.46
N SER A 83 -5.40 -1.93 10.74
CA SER A 83 -4.35 -1.18 11.44
C SER A 83 -4.08 -1.69 12.84
N PHE A 84 -5.06 -2.32 13.51
CA PHE A 84 -4.83 -2.91 14.84
C PHE A 84 -3.81 -4.06 14.80
N LEU A 85 -3.89 -4.92 13.78
CA LEU A 85 -2.91 -5.99 13.57
C LEU A 85 -1.58 -5.41 13.09
N ALA A 86 -1.63 -4.50 12.11
CA ALA A 86 -0.42 -3.86 11.58
C ALA A 86 0.32 -3.03 12.63
N ALA A 87 -0.37 -2.45 13.62
CA ALA A 87 0.26 -1.66 14.67
C ALA A 87 1.29 -2.46 15.48
N GLY A 88 1.09 -3.78 15.65
CA GLY A 88 2.08 -4.65 16.30
C GLY A 88 3.42 -4.66 15.57
N GLU A 89 3.38 -4.73 14.24
CA GLU A 89 4.58 -4.64 13.39
C GLU A 89 5.13 -3.21 13.35
N GLU A 90 4.27 -2.21 13.13
CA GLU A 90 4.69 -0.83 12.91
C GLU A 90 5.31 -0.18 14.15
N VAL A 91 4.92 -0.59 15.36
CA VAL A 91 5.61 -0.18 16.59
C VAL A 91 7.09 -0.56 16.54
N ALA A 92 7.41 -1.78 16.12
CA ALA A 92 8.78 -2.25 16.03
C ALA A 92 9.51 -1.61 14.84
N TRP A 93 8.92 -1.66 13.64
CA TRP A 93 9.57 -1.19 12.43
C TRP A 93 9.72 0.33 12.39
N ARG A 94 8.64 1.09 12.62
CA ARG A 94 8.58 2.55 12.44
C ARG A 94 8.73 3.29 13.76
N GLY A 95 8.20 2.73 14.85
CA GLY A 95 8.30 3.30 16.20
C GLY A 95 9.70 3.17 16.81
N LEU A 96 10.48 2.16 16.44
CA LEU A 96 11.81 1.91 17.00
C LEU A 96 12.90 1.81 15.91
N PHE A 97 12.83 0.78 15.06
CA PHE A 97 13.98 0.36 14.25
C PHE A 97 14.36 1.37 13.16
N GLN A 98 13.37 2.02 12.55
CA GLN A 98 13.59 3.10 11.59
C GLN A 98 14.46 4.21 12.18
N GLY A 99 14.18 4.66 13.40
CA GLY A 99 14.96 5.73 14.05
C GLY A 99 16.43 5.33 14.22
N LEU A 100 16.67 4.11 14.70
CA LEU A 100 18.02 3.56 14.91
C LEU A 100 18.82 3.47 13.60
N LEU A 101 18.18 3.01 12.52
CA LEU A 101 18.82 2.92 11.20
C LEU A 101 19.09 4.30 10.60
N ILE A 102 18.17 5.25 10.79
CA ILE A 102 18.33 6.63 10.34
C ILE A 102 19.46 7.34 11.08
N GLU A 103 19.62 7.12 12.38
CA GLU A 103 20.70 7.69 13.19
C GLU A 103 22.08 7.25 12.68
N ARG A 104 22.22 5.97 12.31
CA ARG A 104 23.50 5.40 11.87
C ARG A 104 23.82 5.63 10.40
N LEU A 105 22.81 5.59 9.53
CA LEU A 105 23.02 5.56 8.07
C LEU A 105 22.49 6.80 7.36
N GLY A 106 21.76 7.67 8.07
CA GLY A 106 20.99 8.76 7.49
C GLY A 106 19.62 8.32 6.97
N VAL A 107 18.76 9.30 6.69
CA VAL A 107 17.33 9.06 6.40
C VAL A 107 17.09 8.09 5.24
N TRP A 108 17.68 8.35 4.08
CA TRP A 108 17.37 7.55 2.90
C TRP A 108 17.96 6.14 2.96
N LYS A 109 19.21 5.99 3.44
CA LYS A 109 19.86 4.68 3.59
C LYS A 109 19.20 3.85 4.69
N GLY A 110 18.84 4.49 5.81
CA GLY A 110 18.17 3.83 6.91
C GLY A 110 16.80 3.26 6.52
N ILE A 111 16.00 4.04 5.78
CA ILE A 111 14.69 3.57 5.30
C ILE A 111 14.82 2.51 4.20
N LEU A 112 15.80 2.65 3.30
CA LEU A 112 16.08 1.62 2.28
C LEU A 112 16.42 0.28 2.95
N LEU A 113 17.35 0.29 3.93
CA LEU A 113 17.74 -0.92 4.65
C LEU A 113 16.57 -1.48 5.46
N LEU A 114 15.72 -0.63 6.06
CA LEU A 114 14.51 -1.07 6.75
C LEU A 114 13.57 -1.84 5.81
N GLY A 115 13.30 -1.31 4.61
CA GLY A 115 12.47 -2.01 3.63
C GLY A 115 13.01 -3.36 3.21
N PHE A 116 14.34 -3.46 3.04
CA PHE A 116 14.99 -4.74 2.76
C PHE A 116 14.86 -5.73 3.93
N ILE A 117 15.18 -5.32 5.16
CA ILE A 117 15.07 -6.19 6.35
C ILE A 117 13.62 -6.63 6.58
N TRP A 118 12.66 -5.72 6.41
CA TRP A 118 11.25 -6.04 6.55
C TRP A 118 10.81 -7.09 5.52
N SER A 119 11.31 -7.03 4.28
CA SER A 119 11.09 -8.10 3.30
C SER A 119 11.73 -9.43 3.70
N MET A 120 12.96 -9.40 4.20
CA MET A 120 13.64 -10.60 4.67
C MET A 120 12.93 -11.24 5.88
N TRP A 121 12.20 -10.47 6.69
CA TRP A 121 11.38 -11.01 7.78
C TRP A 121 10.27 -11.95 7.26
N HIS A 122 9.72 -11.68 6.08
CA HIS A 122 8.72 -12.55 5.45
C HIS A 122 9.32 -13.71 4.63
N LEU A 123 10.63 -13.72 4.42
CA LEU A 123 11.32 -14.63 3.50
C LEU A 123 10.93 -16.11 3.70
N PRO A 124 10.85 -16.66 4.93
CA PRO A 124 10.51 -18.07 5.11
C PRO A 124 9.15 -18.42 4.50
N MET A 125 8.12 -17.63 4.80
CA MET A 125 6.75 -17.88 4.32
C MET A 125 6.63 -17.63 2.81
N GLN A 126 7.38 -16.67 2.26
CA GLN A 126 7.36 -16.41 0.82
C GLN A 126 8.04 -17.53 0.02
N LEU A 127 9.12 -18.13 0.54
CA LEU A 127 9.77 -19.29 -0.10
C LEU A 127 8.88 -20.54 -0.10
N PHE A 128 7.94 -20.65 0.85
CA PHE A 128 6.89 -21.67 0.83
C PHE A 128 5.75 -21.36 -0.16
N GLY A 129 5.84 -20.28 -0.94
CA GLY A 129 4.89 -19.95 -2.00
C GLY A 129 3.62 -19.23 -1.53
N TYR A 130 3.59 -18.70 -0.30
CA TYR A 130 2.38 -18.06 0.24
C TYR A 130 1.92 -16.83 -0.58
N ASN A 131 2.87 -15.98 -0.99
CA ASN A 131 2.58 -14.76 -1.77
C ASN A 131 2.94 -14.89 -3.26
N TYR A 132 3.78 -15.87 -3.61
CA TYR A 132 4.32 -16.05 -4.95
C TYR A 132 4.34 -17.54 -5.32
N PRO A 133 3.19 -18.22 -5.37
CA PRO A 133 3.12 -19.68 -5.50
C PRO A 133 3.81 -20.20 -6.77
N GLU A 134 3.66 -19.49 -7.89
CA GLU A 134 4.27 -19.87 -9.16
C GLU A 134 5.76 -19.51 -9.26
N ASN A 135 6.22 -18.54 -8.46
CA ASN A 135 7.56 -17.95 -8.58
C ASN A 135 8.17 -17.63 -7.20
N PRO A 136 8.30 -18.62 -6.28
CA PRO A 136 8.65 -18.34 -4.89
C PRO A 136 10.04 -17.71 -4.74
N VAL A 137 11.03 -18.16 -5.52
CA VAL A 137 12.40 -17.62 -5.43
C VAL A 137 12.47 -16.19 -5.96
N LEU A 138 11.97 -15.94 -7.18
CA LEU A 138 11.98 -14.60 -7.80
C LEU A 138 11.12 -13.62 -7.00
N GLY A 139 9.93 -14.08 -6.58
CA GLY A 139 9.01 -13.36 -5.72
C GLY A 139 9.67 -12.92 -4.42
N SER A 140 10.32 -13.85 -3.73
CA SER A 140 10.89 -13.60 -2.40
C SER A 140 12.18 -12.79 -2.42
N LEU A 141 13.05 -13.01 -3.41
CA LEU A 141 14.41 -12.43 -3.40
C LEU A 141 14.52 -11.12 -4.18
N ILE A 142 13.59 -10.83 -5.09
CA ILE A 142 13.66 -9.65 -5.96
C ILE A 142 12.38 -8.81 -5.84
N ILE A 143 11.22 -9.40 -6.09
CA ILE A 143 9.97 -8.66 -6.19
C ILE A 143 9.53 -8.11 -4.82
N SER A 144 9.47 -8.94 -3.79
CA SER A 144 9.08 -8.51 -2.45
C SER A 144 10.01 -7.45 -1.87
N PRO A 145 11.35 -7.58 -1.93
CA PRO A 145 12.24 -6.54 -1.45
C PRO A 145 11.99 -5.19 -2.11
N LEU A 146 11.80 -5.16 -3.43
CA LEU A 146 11.55 -3.92 -4.16
C LEU A 146 10.18 -3.31 -3.82
N ILE A 147 9.13 -4.14 -3.69
CA ILE A 147 7.83 -3.70 -3.21
C ILE A 147 7.94 -3.08 -1.81
N MET A 148 8.63 -3.75 -0.89
CA MET A 148 8.70 -3.35 0.51
C MET A 148 9.62 -2.15 0.76
N ILE A 149 10.65 -1.98 -0.08
CA ILE A 149 11.42 -0.73 -0.12
C ILE A 149 10.52 0.45 -0.52
N GLY A 150 9.68 0.27 -1.55
CA GLY A 150 8.71 1.30 -1.98
C GLY A 150 7.76 1.70 -0.85
N TYR A 151 7.14 0.72 -0.20
CA TYR A 151 6.29 0.96 0.97
C TYR A 151 7.05 1.60 2.14
N SER A 152 8.28 1.20 2.41
CA SER A 152 9.07 1.77 3.50
C SER A 152 9.39 3.24 3.30
N PHE A 153 9.63 3.71 2.08
CA PHE A 153 9.78 5.15 1.83
C PHE A 153 8.48 5.93 2.07
N PHE A 154 7.34 5.41 1.63
CA PHE A 154 6.04 6.00 1.89
C PHE A 154 5.71 6.05 3.39
N MET A 155 5.75 4.90 4.07
CA MET A 155 5.45 4.78 5.50
C MET A 155 6.47 5.49 6.38
N GLY A 156 7.74 5.49 5.98
CA GLY A 156 8.79 6.24 6.64
C GLY A 156 8.57 7.74 6.57
N TRP A 157 8.13 8.26 5.41
CA TRP A 157 7.71 9.66 5.27
C TRP A 157 6.53 9.99 6.17
N LEU A 158 5.48 9.16 6.20
CA LEU A 158 4.33 9.35 7.09
C LEU A 158 4.76 9.43 8.56
N THR A 159 5.66 8.53 8.97
CA THR A 159 6.16 8.45 10.34
C THR A 159 6.92 9.71 10.73
N LEU A 160 7.86 10.15 9.87
CA LEU A 160 8.69 11.32 10.14
C LEU A 160 7.89 12.63 10.10
N HIS A 161 6.91 12.75 9.19
CA HIS A 161 6.11 13.96 9.04
C HIS A 161 5.09 14.14 10.16
N SER A 162 4.50 13.03 10.62
CA SER A 162 3.51 13.03 11.70
C SER A 162 4.13 12.94 13.10
N LYS A 163 5.41 12.54 13.18
CA LYS A 163 6.09 12.16 14.43
C LYS A 163 5.36 11.05 15.19
N SER A 164 4.77 10.11 14.46
CA SER A 164 3.98 8.99 14.99
C SER A 164 4.03 7.81 14.02
N PHE A 165 4.09 6.58 14.54
CA PHE A 165 3.97 5.38 13.71
C PHE A 165 2.52 5.09 13.30
N ILE A 166 1.52 5.72 13.94
CA ILE A 166 0.10 5.41 13.73
C ILE A 166 -0.32 5.59 12.26
N PRO A 167 0.05 6.67 11.54
CA PRO A 167 -0.32 6.79 10.13
C PRO A 167 0.34 5.71 9.26
N ALA A 168 1.54 5.22 9.62
CA ALA A 168 2.14 4.07 8.95
C ALA A 168 1.35 2.78 9.22
N ALA A 169 0.86 2.57 10.44
CA ALA A 169 -0.01 1.43 10.78
C ALA A 169 -1.34 1.47 10.01
N ILE A 170 -1.93 2.66 9.85
CA ILE A 170 -3.12 2.84 9.02
C ILE A 170 -2.81 2.56 7.55
N ALA A 171 -1.65 3.00 7.03
CA ALA A 171 -1.25 2.73 5.66
C ALA A 171 -1.00 1.24 5.40
N HIS A 172 -0.35 0.56 6.34
CA HIS A 172 -0.15 -0.88 6.29
C HIS A 172 -1.51 -1.61 6.35
N GLY A 173 -2.40 -1.21 7.27
CA GLY A 173 -3.77 -1.73 7.33
C GLY A 173 -4.56 -1.50 6.04
N ALA A 174 -4.45 -0.33 5.41
CA ALA A 174 -5.07 -0.04 4.13
C ALA A 174 -4.51 -0.92 2.99
N GLY A 175 -3.19 -1.19 3.02
CA GLY A 175 -2.52 -2.14 2.14
C GLY A 175 -3.09 -3.55 2.25
N ASN A 176 -3.14 -4.09 3.47
CA ASN A 176 -3.63 -5.44 3.73
C ASN A 176 -5.16 -5.57 3.54
N GLY A 177 -5.89 -4.48 3.76
CA GLY A 177 -7.34 -4.43 3.63
C GLY A 177 -7.77 -4.09 2.20
N ILE A 178 -8.09 -2.81 1.96
CA ILE A 178 -8.76 -2.39 0.73
C ILE A 178 -7.88 -2.57 -0.52
N GLN A 179 -6.57 -2.35 -0.40
CA GLN A 179 -5.70 -2.44 -1.56
C GLN A 179 -5.58 -3.90 -2.04
N GLU A 180 -5.18 -4.83 -1.16
CA GLU A 180 -5.13 -6.25 -1.50
C GLU A 180 -6.52 -6.80 -1.85
N GLY A 181 -7.56 -6.38 -1.12
CA GLY A 181 -8.94 -6.76 -1.38
C GLY A 181 -9.42 -6.38 -2.79
N ILE A 182 -9.02 -5.24 -3.33
CA ILE A 182 -9.35 -4.86 -4.72
C ILE A 182 -8.48 -5.62 -5.73
N ILE A 183 -7.17 -5.69 -5.50
CA ILE A 183 -6.22 -6.27 -6.47
C ILE A 183 -6.44 -7.77 -6.64
N SER A 184 -6.69 -8.51 -5.55
CA SER A 184 -6.94 -9.96 -5.58
C SER A 184 -8.22 -10.36 -6.32
N GLN A 185 -9.05 -9.38 -6.71
CA GLN A 185 -10.31 -9.59 -7.44
C GLN A 185 -10.17 -9.28 -8.93
N LEU A 186 -8.94 -9.16 -9.42
CA LEU A 186 -8.66 -9.21 -10.85
C LEU A 186 -8.73 -10.67 -11.33
N ASP A 187 -9.56 -10.91 -12.34
CA ASP A 187 -9.53 -12.14 -13.12
C ASP A 187 -8.45 -12.00 -14.19
N LEU A 188 -7.31 -12.65 -13.97
CA LEU A 188 -6.13 -12.51 -14.81
C LEU A 188 -6.28 -13.37 -16.07
N SER A 189 -5.99 -12.78 -17.24
CA SER A 189 -5.82 -13.50 -18.52
C SER A 189 -4.34 -13.77 -18.85
N THR A 190 -3.44 -13.34 -17.95
CA THR A 190 -1.98 -13.43 -18.08
C THR A 190 -1.36 -14.09 -16.84
N PRO A 191 -0.11 -14.59 -16.92
CA PRO A 191 0.58 -15.15 -15.75
C PRO A 191 0.67 -14.14 -14.59
N GLU A 192 0.55 -14.62 -13.34
CA GLU A 192 0.56 -13.77 -12.13
C GLU A 192 1.82 -12.89 -12.02
N LEU A 193 2.92 -13.32 -12.64
CA LEU A 193 4.16 -12.55 -12.73
C LEU A 193 3.92 -11.12 -13.26
N HIS A 194 3.01 -10.91 -14.22
CA HIS A 194 2.68 -9.58 -14.71
C HIS A 194 2.10 -8.70 -13.60
N LEU A 195 1.23 -9.27 -12.77
CA LEU A 195 0.63 -8.56 -11.64
C LEU A 195 1.71 -8.18 -10.62
N TYR A 196 2.59 -9.13 -10.30
CA TYR A 196 3.70 -8.89 -9.39
C TYR A 196 4.65 -7.80 -9.88
N LEU A 197 4.97 -7.77 -11.17
CA LEU A 197 5.82 -6.75 -11.77
C LEU A 197 5.15 -5.36 -11.77
N ILE A 198 3.87 -5.27 -12.11
CA ILE A 198 3.14 -3.99 -12.05
C ILE A 198 3.05 -3.49 -10.61
N ARG A 199 2.72 -4.34 -9.64
CA ARG A 199 2.72 -3.98 -8.21
C ARG A 199 4.09 -3.48 -7.76
N MET A 200 5.17 -4.14 -8.18
CA MET A 200 6.54 -3.73 -7.90
C MET A 200 6.86 -2.34 -8.48
N LEU A 201 6.56 -2.12 -9.76
CA LEU A 201 6.80 -0.84 -10.42
C LEU A 201 5.98 0.29 -9.78
N THR A 202 4.68 0.09 -9.53
CA THR A 202 3.83 1.06 -8.86
C THR A 202 4.35 1.40 -7.45
N SER A 203 4.76 0.39 -6.67
CA SER A 203 5.33 0.61 -5.33
C SER A 203 6.63 1.41 -5.38
N LEU A 204 7.52 1.07 -6.31
CA LEU A 204 8.78 1.80 -6.49
C LEU A 204 8.53 3.24 -6.93
N THR A 205 7.60 3.50 -7.86
CA THR A 205 7.26 4.87 -8.27
C THR A 205 6.77 5.71 -7.10
N ILE A 206 5.84 5.18 -6.30
CA ILE A 206 5.35 5.88 -5.10
C ILE A 206 6.48 6.07 -4.09
N GLY A 207 7.29 5.03 -3.84
CA GLY A 207 8.43 5.09 -2.94
C GLY A 207 9.44 6.16 -3.34
N LEU A 208 9.76 6.28 -4.63
CA LEU A 208 10.67 7.29 -5.18
C LEU A 208 10.14 8.71 -4.97
N ILE A 209 8.82 8.93 -5.11
CA ILE A 209 8.19 10.24 -4.83
C ILE A 209 8.38 10.61 -3.35
N PHE A 210 8.12 9.68 -2.43
CA PHE A 210 8.28 9.95 -1.00
C PHE A 210 9.74 10.02 -0.55
N MET A 211 10.64 9.25 -1.18
CA MET A 211 12.08 9.39 -1.02
C MET A 211 12.55 10.79 -1.43
N TYR A 212 12.07 11.31 -2.56
CA TYR A 212 12.37 12.67 -3.00
C TYR A 212 11.93 13.71 -1.96
N PHE A 213 10.71 13.59 -1.42
CA PHE A 213 10.24 14.49 -0.35
C PHE A 213 11.09 14.39 0.93
N LEU A 214 11.51 13.19 1.32
CA LEU A 214 12.39 12.98 2.46
C LEU A 214 13.76 13.64 2.30
N ILE A 215 14.33 13.60 1.09
CA ILE A 215 15.64 14.18 0.80
C ILE A 215 15.55 15.72 0.73
N ARG A 216 14.55 16.26 0.02
CA ARG A 216 14.34 17.72 -0.13
C ARG A 216 13.94 18.40 1.18
N GLY A 217 13.21 17.72 2.05
CA GLY A 217 12.76 18.26 3.34
C GLY A 217 13.89 18.59 4.32
N LYS A 218 15.13 18.13 4.07
CA LYS A 218 16.32 18.45 4.88
C LYS A 218 17.04 19.74 4.46
N SER A 219 16.66 20.36 3.34
CA SER A 219 17.36 21.54 2.79
C SER A 219 16.80 22.88 3.29
N LYS A 220 16.09 22.90 4.43
CA LYS A 220 15.59 24.12 5.07
C LYS A 220 15.81 24.08 6.57
#